data_AF-A0A9D3RS35-F1
#
_entry.id   AF-A0A9D3RS35-F1
#
_cell.length_a   1.000
_cell.length_b   1.000
_cell.length_c   1.000
_cell.angle_alpha   90.00
_cell.angle_beta   90.00
_cell.angle_gamma   90.00
#
_symmetry.space_group_name_H-M   'P 1'
#
loop_
_entity.id
_entity.type
_entity.pdbx_description
1 polymer ?
#
loop_
_entity_poly.entity_id
_entity_poly.type
_entity_poly.pdbx_seq_one_letter_code
_entity_poly.pdbx_strand_id
1 'polypeptide(L)'
;MNPEHESLPFRNEESLSVKTSDVYAVDQNLPKRFNNPDCFEGYSKKVIHPFYRTTNQTYGGRKPTVHEMPTAFHGDSRRFTEHLLKSGMYRDTCLNTSIDTGRVMLPSTHIESQDRIQFHQFHLQSRGGQTVLSVSEQNQ
;
A
#
# COMPACT_ATOMS: atom_id res chain seq x y z
N MET A 1 67.27 -1.93 42.56
CA MET A 1 67.41 -1.47 41.15
C MET A 1 66.20 -2.00 40.42
N ASN A 2 65.11 -1.24 40.40
CA ASN A 2 63.87 -1.60 39.69
C ASN A 2 63.98 -1.03 38.28
N PRO A 3 63.83 -1.81 37.21
CA PRO A 3 63.63 -1.24 35.89
C PRO A 3 62.16 -0.87 35.77
N GLU A 4 61.91 0.42 35.55
CA GLU A 4 60.58 0.95 35.29
C GLU A 4 60.09 0.42 33.96
N HIS A 5 59.05 -0.42 34.01
CA HIS A 5 58.27 -0.77 32.83
C HIS A 5 57.40 0.44 32.51
N GLU A 6 57.87 1.31 31.61
CA GLU A 6 57.06 2.34 30.97
C GLU A 6 55.87 1.65 30.30
N SER A 7 54.71 1.70 30.96
CA SER A 7 53.44 1.35 30.35
C SER A 7 53.12 2.41 29.31
N LEU A 8 53.38 2.09 28.03
CA LEU A 8 52.83 2.84 26.91
C LEU A 8 51.32 3.05 27.16
N PRO A 9 50.80 4.28 27.00
CA PRO A 9 49.38 4.52 27.24
C PRO A 9 48.58 3.59 26.33
N PHE A 10 47.67 2.83 26.96
CA PHE A 10 46.63 2.07 26.30
C PHE A 10 46.00 2.99 25.25
N ARG A 11 46.35 2.75 23.98
CA ARG A 11 45.80 3.49 22.86
C ARG A 11 44.29 3.34 23.00
N ASN A 12 43.58 4.45 23.17
CA ASN A 12 42.15 4.48 22.96
C ASN A 12 41.93 4.00 21.53
N GLU A 13 41.68 2.70 21.38
CA GLU A 13 41.12 2.11 20.18
C GLU A 13 39.68 2.66 20.10
N GLU A 14 39.55 3.92 19.66
CA GLU A 14 38.39 4.30 18.87
C GLU A 14 38.41 3.30 17.71
N SER A 15 37.72 2.17 17.89
CA SER A 15 37.63 1.15 16.86
C SER A 15 37.06 1.84 15.65
N LEU A 16 37.90 2.14 14.67
CA LEU A 16 37.52 2.67 13.38
C LEU A 16 36.69 1.58 12.70
N SER A 17 35.43 1.47 13.11
CA SER A 17 34.46 0.55 12.54
C SER A 17 34.37 0.88 11.06
N VAL A 18 34.85 -0.04 10.23
CA VAL A 18 34.88 0.15 8.78
C VAL A 18 33.45 0.26 8.31
N LYS A 19 33.11 1.39 7.67
CA LYS A 19 31.78 1.58 7.09
C LYS A 19 31.75 0.96 5.71
N THR A 20 30.54 0.62 5.25
CA THR A 20 30.39 0.10 3.89
C THR A 20 30.77 1.14 2.84
N SER A 21 30.50 2.43 3.11
CA SER A 21 30.88 3.54 2.26
C SER A 21 32.39 3.72 2.11
N ASP A 22 33.18 3.21 3.05
CA ASP A 22 34.64 3.32 3.02
C ASP A 22 35.25 2.29 2.06
N VAL A 23 34.54 1.19 1.79
CA VAL A 23 35.00 0.06 0.97
C VAL A 23 34.30 0.00 -0.38
N TYR A 24 33.03 0.41 -0.45
CA TYR A 24 32.17 0.30 -1.62
C TYR A 24 31.50 1.63 -1.95
N ALA A 25 31.21 1.82 -3.24
CA ALA A 25 30.32 2.88 -3.68
C ALA A 25 28.88 2.56 -3.25
N VAL A 26 28.28 3.44 -2.45
CA VAL A 26 26.94 3.29 -1.87
C VAL A 26 26.03 4.45 -2.27
N ASP A 27 24.73 4.19 -2.31
CA ASP A 27 23.72 5.21 -2.56
C ASP A 27 23.67 6.23 -1.39
N GLN A 28 23.40 7.51 -1.71
CA GLN A 28 23.26 8.59 -0.74
C GLN A 28 22.10 8.35 0.23
N ASN A 29 21.04 7.66 -0.24
CA ASN A 29 19.85 7.35 0.56
C ASN A 29 19.93 6.02 1.33
N LEU A 30 21.12 5.40 1.41
CA LEU A 30 21.28 4.15 2.12
C LEU A 30 21.02 4.32 3.63
N PRO A 31 20.13 3.52 4.25
CA PRO A 31 19.90 3.56 5.69
C PRO A 31 21.21 3.40 6.49
N LYS A 32 21.37 4.25 7.51
CA LYS A 32 22.57 4.26 8.38
C LYS A 32 22.93 2.87 8.92
N ARG A 33 21.93 2.03 9.16
CA ARG A 33 22.10 0.66 9.65
C ARG A 33 22.93 -0.19 8.68
N PHE A 34 22.66 -0.09 7.38
CA PHE A 34 23.43 -0.82 6.37
C PHE A 34 24.81 -0.22 6.17
N ASN A 35 24.98 1.11 6.39
CA ASN A 35 26.31 1.69 6.30
C ASN A 35 27.26 1.28 7.44
N ASN A 36 26.71 0.96 8.61
CA ASN A 36 27.48 0.64 9.81
C ASN A 36 27.16 -0.79 10.26
N PRO A 37 27.85 -1.84 9.77
CA PRO A 37 27.52 -3.24 10.09
C PRO A 37 27.60 -3.56 11.59
N ASP A 38 28.35 -2.77 12.36
CA ASP A 38 28.51 -2.94 13.80
C ASP A 38 27.24 -2.65 14.60
N CYS A 39 26.26 -1.94 14.03
CA CYS A 39 24.99 -1.70 14.70
C CYS A 39 24.07 -2.93 14.74
N PHE A 40 24.44 -4.03 14.07
CA PHE A 40 23.71 -5.29 14.12
C PHE A 40 24.13 -6.11 15.34
N GLU A 41 23.24 -6.16 16.32
CA GLU A 41 23.45 -6.93 17.54
C GLU A 41 22.80 -8.33 17.51
N GLY A 42 23.23 -9.20 18.43
CA GLY A 42 22.61 -10.50 18.69
C GLY A 42 23.30 -11.68 18.02
N TYR A 43 24.26 -11.42 17.14
CA TYR A 43 25.10 -12.43 16.53
C TYR A 43 26.21 -12.89 17.49
N SER A 44 26.56 -14.18 17.43
CA SER A 44 27.75 -14.74 18.11
C SER A 44 27.81 -14.60 19.64
N LYS A 45 26.75 -14.16 20.33
CA LYS A 45 26.78 -13.85 21.78
C LYS A 45 26.79 -15.08 22.69
N LYS A 46 26.46 -16.27 22.19
CA LYS A 46 26.35 -17.48 23.02
C LYS A 46 27.68 -18.23 23.06
N VAL A 47 28.33 -18.22 24.23
CA VAL A 47 29.44 -19.12 24.53
C VAL A 47 28.87 -20.53 24.68
N ILE A 48 29.20 -21.42 23.75
CA ILE A 48 28.74 -22.80 23.72
C ILE A 48 29.96 -23.70 23.89
N HIS A 49 29.80 -24.76 24.66
CA HIS A 49 30.84 -25.75 24.83
C HIS A 49 31.25 -26.36 23.47
N PRO A 50 32.55 -26.41 23.12
CA PRO A 50 32.99 -26.86 21.80
C PRO A 50 32.49 -28.25 21.40
N PHE A 51 32.32 -29.16 22.36
CA PHE A 51 31.83 -30.53 22.11
C PHE A 51 30.30 -30.66 22.00
N TYR A 52 29.53 -29.63 22.35
CA TYR A 52 28.06 -29.65 22.29
C TYR A 52 27.53 -28.66 21.24
N ARG A 53 28.23 -28.55 20.12
CA ARG A 53 27.86 -27.67 19.01
C ARG A 53 26.89 -28.38 18.07
N THR A 54 25.73 -27.77 17.80
CA THR A 54 24.78 -28.27 16.80
C THR A 54 24.93 -27.52 15.47
N THR A 55 24.48 -28.12 14.37
CA THR A 55 24.52 -27.50 13.04
C THR A 55 23.69 -26.20 12.98
N ASN A 56 22.55 -26.17 13.68
CA ASN A 56 21.69 -24.99 13.76
C ASN A 56 22.39 -23.77 14.38
N GLN A 57 23.39 -23.97 15.24
CA GLN A 57 24.18 -22.88 15.84
C GLN A 57 25.11 -22.18 14.84
N THR A 58 25.26 -22.74 13.63
CA THR A 58 25.97 -22.07 12.54
C THR A 58 25.17 -20.88 12.02
N TYR A 59 23.84 -21.00 11.99
CA TYR A 59 22.95 -19.91 11.61
C TYR A 59 22.94 -18.82 12.70
N GLY A 60 23.09 -17.55 12.30
CA GLY A 60 23.19 -16.42 13.24
C GLY A 60 24.45 -16.42 14.12
N GLY A 61 25.35 -17.37 13.93
CA GLY A 61 26.59 -17.50 14.71
C GLY A 61 27.71 -16.55 14.30
N ARG A 62 27.55 -15.78 13.22
CA ARG A 62 28.52 -14.80 12.71
C ARG A 62 27.86 -13.44 12.54
N LYS A 63 28.54 -12.38 12.95
CA LYS A 63 28.13 -10.99 12.76
C LYS A 63 28.22 -10.61 11.27
N PRO A 64 27.31 -9.76 10.77
CA PRO A 64 27.40 -9.24 9.42
C PRO A 64 28.62 -8.31 9.24
N THR A 65 29.19 -8.33 8.04
CA THR A 65 30.37 -7.56 7.65
C THR A 65 30.05 -6.57 6.51
N VAL A 66 30.97 -5.65 6.22
CA VAL A 66 30.81 -4.68 5.12
C VAL A 66 30.58 -5.32 3.75
N HIS A 67 31.03 -6.56 3.56
CA HIS A 67 30.89 -7.31 2.30
C HIS A 67 29.52 -7.95 2.15
N GLU A 68 28.76 -8.09 3.23
CA GLU A 68 27.41 -8.65 3.24
C GLU A 68 26.32 -7.56 3.23
N MET A 69 26.70 -6.31 3.53
CA MET A 69 25.77 -5.18 3.53
C MET A 69 25.39 -4.75 2.10
N PRO A 70 24.12 -4.39 1.88
CA PRO A 70 23.68 -3.89 0.58
C PRO A 70 24.23 -2.49 0.30
N THR A 71 24.54 -2.20 -0.97
CA THR A 71 25.00 -0.86 -1.40
C THR A 71 23.86 0.10 -1.71
N ALA A 72 22.65 -0.41 -1.94
CA ALA A 72 21.42 0.35 -2.14
C ALA A 72 20.22 -0.35 -1.48
N PHE A 73 19.26 0.43 -0.99
CA PHE A 73 18.06 -0.10 -0.35
C PHE A 73 16.81 0.65 -0.81
N HIS A 74 15.96 -0.04 -1.58
CA HIS A 74 14.73 0.50 -2.13
C HIS A 74 13.53 0.05 -1.29
N GLY A 75 13.46 0.53 -0.05
CA GLY A 75 12.33 0.26 0.83
C GLY A 75 11.09 1.05 0.40
N ASP A 76 9.95 0.37 0.29
CA ASP A 76 8.67 1.05 0.05
C ASP A 76 8.07 1.57 1.36
N SER A 77 7.58 2.81 1.35
CA SER A 77 6.98 3.43 2.52
C SER A 77 5.47 3.19 2.51
N ARG A 78 4.97 2.46 3.50
CA ARG A 78 3.52 2.22 3.66
C ARG A 78 2.79 3.34 4.41
N ARG A 79 3.45 4.47 4.68
CA ARG A 79 2.91 5.58 5.49
C ARG A 79 1.58 6.11 4.96
N PHE A 80 1.45 6.24 3.64
CA PHE A 80 0.21 6.65 3.00
C PHE A 80 -0.91 5.63 3.27
N THR A 81 -0.66 4.34 3.08
CA THR A 81 -1.70 3.30 3.24
C THR A 81 -1.95 2.88 4.69
N GLU A 82 -1.09 3.26 5.64
CA GLU A 82 -1.14 2.76 7.01
C GLU A 82 -2.46 3.10 7.72
N HIS A 83 -3.02 4.28 7.46
CA HIS A 83 -4.30 4.69 8.01
C HIS A 83 -5.47 3.87 7.44
N LEU A 84 -5.40 3.49 6.15
CA LEU A 84 -6.40 2.65 5.50
C LEU A 84 -6.38 1.20 6.03
N LEU A 85 -5.23 0.69 6.44
CA LEU A 85 -5.14 -0.64 7.07
C LEU A 85 -5.87 -0.68 8.42
N LYS A 86 -5.92 0.45 9.13
CA LYS A 86 -6.60 0.57 10.43
C LYS A 86 -8.13 0.71 10.26
N SER A 87 -8.61 1.21 9.12
CA SER A 87 -10.04 1.45 8.89
C SER A 87 -10.88 0.21 8.56
N GLY A 88 -10.26 -0.97 8.37
CA GLY A 88 -10.97 -2.21 8.09
C GLY A 88 -11.64 -2.24 6.71
N MET A 89 -12.66 -3.09 6.54
CA MET A 89 -13.34 -3.27 5.25
C MET A 89 -14.25 -2.08 4.95
N TYR A 90 -14.10 -1.50 3.76
CA TYR A 90 -14.98 -0.45 3.26
C TYR A 90 -16.45 -0.91 3.21
N ARG A 91 -17.36 0.00 3.58
CA ARG A 91 -18.80 -0.18 3.46
C ARG A 91 -19.40 1.07 2.82
N ASP A 92 -20.26 0.85 1.83
CA ASP A 92 -21.10 1.89 1.28
C ASP A 92 -22.40 1.98 2.09
N THR A 93 -22.76 3.18 2.55
CA THR A 93 -24.01 3.46 3.27
C THR A 93 -24.82 4.56 2.60
N CYS A 94 -24.51 4.91 1.35
CA CYS A 94 -25.17 5.97 0.61
C CYS A 94 -26.38 5.43 -0.18
N LEU A 95 -27.36 6.30 -0.45
CA LEU A 95 -28.47 6.01 -1.35
C LEU A 95 -28.12 6.45 -2.77
N ASN A 96 -28.54 5.66 -3.77
CA ASN A 96 -28.43 6.05 -5.18
C ASN A 96 -29.40 7.20 -5.46
N THR A 97 -28.85 8.40 -5.67
CA THR A 97 -29.59 9.64 -5.95
C THR A 97 -29.31 10.18 -7.35
N SER A 98 -28.62 9.40 -8.20
CA SER A 98 -28.39 9.77 -9.59
C SER A 98 -29.73 9.98 -10.29
N ILE A 99 -29.92 11.18 -10.83
CA ILE A 99 -31.06 11.48 -11.71
C ILE A 99 -30.86 10.68 -12.99
N ASP A 100 -31.92 10.00 -13.44
CA ASP A 100 -31.90 9.29 -14.72
C ASP A 100 -31.73 10.32 -15.86
N THR A 101 -30.62 10.19 -16.59
CA THR A 101 -30.28 11.02 -17.74
C THR A 101 -30.43 10.24 -19.05
N GLY A 102 -31.23 9.17 -19.04
CA GLY A 102 -31.59 8.45 -20.24
C GLY A 102 -31.99 9.41 -21.36
N ARG A 103 -31.50 9.16 -22.58
CA ARG A 103 -31.67 10.01 -23.77
C ARG A 103 -33.12 10.43 -24.08
N VAL A 104 -34.10 9.75 -23.49
CA VAL A 104 -35.54 9.97 -23.65
C VAL A 104 -36.11 10.93 -22.60
N MET A 105 -35.43 11.15 -21.48
CA MET A 105 -35.82 12.10 -20.43
C MET A 105 -35.28 13.48 -20.80
N LEU A 106 -36.17 14.35 -21.28
CA LEU A 106 -35.83 15.73 -21.65
C LEU A 106 -35.44 16.58 -20.42
N PRO A 107 -34.71 17.69 -20.60
CA PRO A 107 -34.02 18.43 -19.53
C PRO A 107 -34.88 19.08 -18.43
N SER A 108 -36.20 18.89 -18.40
CA SER A 108 -37.10 19.59 -17.48
C SER A 108 -38.04 18.69 -16.68
N THR A 109 -37.96 17.36 -16.79
CA THR A 109 -38.77 16.48 -15.94
C THR A 109 -38.00 16.14 -14.67
N HIS A 110 -37.87 17.14 -13.79
CA HIS A 110 -37.58 16.91 -12.38
C HIS A 110 -38.73 16.05 -11.83
N ILE A 111 -38.43 14.90 -11.22
CA ILE A 111 -39.45 14.07 -10.58
C ILE A 111 -39.92 14.83 -9.34
N GLU A 112 -40.86 15.76 -9.51
CA GLU A 112 -41.57 16.35 -8.40
C GLU A 112 -42.49 15.27 -7.81
N SER A 113 -42.51 15.19 -6.48
CA SER A 113 -43.31 14.24 -5.70
C SER A 113 -44.82 14.34 -5.98
N GLN A 114 -45.26 15.33 -6.76
CA GLN A 114 -46.65 15.60 -7.12
C GLN A 114 -47.12 14.88 -8.40
N ASP A 115 -46.22 14.23 -9.17
CA ASP A 115 -46.56 13.66 -10.47
C ASP A 115 -46.96 12.18 -10.47
N ARG A 116 -47.47 11.64 -9.35
CA ARG A 116 -48.05 10.28 -9.34
C ARG A 116 -49.36 10.14 -10.13
N ILE A 117 -50.04 11.25 -10.43
CA ILE A 117 -51.38 11.23 -11.03
C ILE A 117 -51.31 11.25 -12.57
N GLN A 118 -50.24 11.83 -13.15
CA GLN A 118 -50.08 11.98 -14.60
C GLN A 118 -49.78 10.66 -15.34
N PHE A 119 -49.08 9.72 -14.70
CA PHE A 119 -48.67 8.47 -15.37
C PHE A 119 -49.85 7.54 -15.73
N HIS A 120 -50.98 7.62 -15.02
CA HIS A 120 -52.15 6.79 -15.30
C HIS A 120 -53.01 7.32 -16.45
N GLN A 121 -52.98 8.63 -16.73
CA GLN A 121 -53.79 9.24 -17.80
C GLN A 121 -53.26 8.90 -19.20
N PHE A 122 -51.93 8.81 -19.37
CA PHE A 122 -51.32 8.56 -20.68
C PHE A 122 -51.60 7.15 -21.21
N HIS A 123 -51.68 6.16 -20.32
CA HIS A 123 -51.94 4.77 -20.69
C HIS A 123 -53.39 4.52 -21.15
N LEU A 124 -54.33 5.39 -20.75
CA LEU A 124 -55.73 5.31 -21.15
C LEU A 124 -56.03 6.03 -22.47
N GLN A 125 -55.26 7.07 -22.82
CA GLN A 125 -55.44 7.80 -24.09
C GLN A 125 -54.95 7.03 -25.33
N SER A 126 -54.01 6.10 -25.19
CA SER A 126 -53.56 5.25 -26.30
C SER A 126 -54.55 4.14 -26.69
N ARG A 127 -55.70 4.00 -26.01
CA ARG A 127 -56.71 2.95 -26.25
C ARG A 127 -58.06 3.46 -26.80
N GLY A 128 -58.12 4.67 -27.36
CA GLY A 128 -59.39 5.33 -27.66
C GLY A 128 -59.54 6.02 -29.01
N GLY A 129 -59.14 5.42 -30.14
CA GLY A 129 -59.45 6.03 -31.44
C GLY A 129 -59.19 5.20 -32.68
N GLN A 130 -60.16 4.39 -33.10
CA GLN A 130 -60.50 4.23 -34.52
C GLN A 130 -62.01 4.01 -34.66
N THR A 131 -62.72 5.02 -35.19
CA THR A 131 -64.07 4.86 -35.74
C THR A 131 -64.08 5.46 -37.16
N VAL A 132 -64.21 4.55 -38.12
CA VAL A 132 -64.94 4.58 -39.41
C VAL A 132 -64.89 5.84 -40.30
N LEU A 133 -64.47 5.63 -41.56
CA LEU A 133 -64.90 6.43 -42.71
C LEU A 133 -65.50 5.50 -43.77
N SER A 134 -66.80 5.65 -44.01
CA SER A 134 -67.54 5.05 -45.12
C SER A 134 -67.58 6.03 -46.29
N VAL A 135 -67.26 5.59 -47.51
CA VAL A 135 -67.79 6.18 -48.75
C VAL A 135 -68.07 5.06 -49.76
N SER A 136 -69.30 5.02 -50.22
CA SER A 136 -69.88 4.20 -51.29
C SER A 136 -69.54 4.75 -52.67
N GLU A 137 -69.34 3.90 -53.70
CA GLU A 137 -70.14 3.86 -54.94
C GLU A 137 -69.57 2.91 -56.04
N GLN A 138 -70.44 2.01 -56.48
CA GLN A 138 -70.78 1.58 -57.86
C GLN A 138 -69.77 0.93 -58.84
N ASN A 139 -70.14 -0.31 -59.20
CA ASN A 139 -70.18 -0.96 -60.53
C ASN A 139 -68.93 -1.04 -61.42
N GLN A 140 -68.51 -2.29 -61.65
CA GLN A 140 -68.62 -2.92 -62.97
C GLN A 140 -69.03 -4.38 -62.84
#